data_AF-A0A7W4EJC4-F1
#
_entry.id   AF-A0A7W4EJC4-F1
#
_cell.length_a   1.000
_cell.length_b   1.000
_cell.length_c   1.000
_cell.angle_alpha   90.00
_cell.angle_beta   90.00
_cell.angle_gamma   90.00
#
_symmetry.space_group_name_H-M   'P 1'
#
loop_
_entity.id
_entity.type
_entity.pdbx_description
1 polymer ?
#
loop_
_entity_poly.entity_id
_entity_poly.type
_entity_poly.pdbx_seq_one_letter_code
_entity_poly.pdbx_strand_id
1 'polypeptide(L)' 'MAKLDRQKYASMYGPTVGDKIRLADTELFAEIERDFTVYGEENKFG' A
#
# COMPACT_ATOMS: atom_id res chain seq x y z
N MET A 1 -5.00 -15.31 12.86
CA MET A 1 -4.69 -14.27 11.84
C MET A 1 -4.32 -12.99 12.57
N ALA A 2 -3.06 -12.58 12.51
CA ALA A 2 -2.65 -11.28 13.04
C ALA A 2 -3.27 -10.19 12.16
N LYS A 3 -3.98 -9.24 12.77
CA LYS A 3 -4.49 -8.06 12.05
C LYS A 3 -3.45 -6.96 12.19
N LEU A 4 -2.81 -6.60 11.08
CA LEU A 4 -1.96 -5.41 11.04
C LEU A 4 -2.83 -4.20 10.70
N ASP A 5 -2.57 -3.09 11.38
CA ASP A 5 -3.23 -1.83 11.06
C ASP A 5 -2.81 -1.35 9.65
N ARG A 6 -3.76 -0.84 8.87
CA ARG A 6 -3.54 -0.45 7.46
C ARG A 6 -2.50 0.66 7.33
N GLN A 7 -2.42 1.60 8.28
CA GLN A 7 -1.38 2.63 8.26
C GLN A 7 0.01 2.04 8.49
N LYS A 8 0.12 1.06 9.40
CA LYS A 8 1.38 0.35 9.64
C LYS A 8 1.80 -0.45 8.41
N TYR A 9 0.86 -1.14 7.75
CA TYR A 9 1.13 -1.84 6.50
C TYR A 9 1.67 -0.90 5.42
N ALA A 10 0.95 0.21 5.17
CA ALA A 10 1.34 1.20 4.18
C ALA A 10 2.73 1.82 4.44
N SER A 11 3.10 1.99 5.71
CA SER A 11 4.43 2.49 6.07
C SER A 11 5.57 1.48 5.84
N MET A 12 5.28 0.18 5.88
CA MET A 12 6.31 -0.87 5.78
C MET A 12 6.48 -1.40 4.36
N TYR A 13 5.37 -1.52 3.61
CA TYR A 13 5.31 -2.17 2.30
C TYR A 13 4.77 -1.26 1.20
N GLY A 14 4.25 -0.09 1.56
CA GLY A 14 3.57 0.81 0.65
C GLY A 14 2.06 0.57 0.58
N PRO A 15 1.35 1.49 -0.09
CA PRO A 15 -0.10 1.43 -0.23
C PRO A 15 -0.55 0.21 -1.04
N THR A 16 -1.76 -0.28 -0.78
CA THR A 16 -2.39 -1.45 -1.43
C THR A 16 -3.80 -1.13 -1.95
N VAL A 17 -4.56 -2.11 -2.44
CA VAL A 17 -5.86 -1.92 -3.12
C VAL A 17 -6.80 -0.98 -2.35
N GLY A 18 -7.31 0.03 -3.04
CA GLY A 18 -8.21 1.06 -2.51
C GLY A 18 -7.52 2.21 -1.78
N ASP A 19 -6.20 2.18 -1.62
CA ASP A 19 -5.44 3.36 -1.18
C ASP A 19 -5.29 4.36 -2.33
N LYS A 20 -5.29 5.64 -1.98
CA LYS A 20 -5.11 6.75 -2.93
C LYS A 20 -3.84 7.53 -2.62
N ILE A 21 -3.08 7.82 -3.66
CA ILE A 21 -1.84 8.58 -3.56
C ILE A 21 -2.01 9.88 -4.33
N ARG A 22 -1.64 11.00 -3.71
CA ARG A 22 -1.59 12.30 -4.39
C ARG A 22 -0.33 12.36 -5.26
N LEU A 23 -0.50 12.76 -6.51
CA LEU A 23 0.62 12.92 -7.45
C LEU A 23 1.32 14.26 -7.19
N ALA A 24 2.39 14.21 -6.39
CA ALA A 24 3.19 15.36 -5.99
C ALA A 24 2.35 16.48 -5.33
N ASP A 25 2.46 17.70 -5.83
CA ASP A 25 1.75 18.90 -5.39
C ASP A 25 0.47 19.18 -6.19
N THR A 26 0.10 18.28 -7.11
CA THR A 26 -1.14 18.40 -7.89
C THR A 26 -2.37 17.94 -7.11
N GLU A 27 -3.55 18.26 -7.63
CA GLU A 27 -4.83 17.74 -7.13
C GLU A 27 -5.23 16.40 -7.77
N LEU A 28 -4.27 15.71 -8.40
CA LEU A 28 -4.50 14.39 -9.00
C LEU A 28 -4.27 13.29 -7.95
N PHE A 29 -5.22 12.36 -7.88
CA PHE A 29 -5.16 11.19 -7.01
C PHE A 29 -5.17 9.91 -7.83
N ALA A 30 -4.17 9.07 -7.64
CA ALA A 30 -4.11 7.74 -8.23
C ALA A 30 -4.60 6.70 -7.21
N GLU A 31 -5.52 5.83 -7.62
CA GLU A 31 -6.05 4.73 -6.79
C GLU A 31 -5.40 3.41 -7.21
N ILE A 32 -5.04 2.58 -6.22
CA ILE A 32 -4.53 1.24 -6.50
C ILE A 32 -5.71 0.31 -6.76
N GLU A 33 -5.86 -0.10 -8.02
CA GLU A 33 -6.98 -0.95 -8.45
C GLU A 33 -6.75 -2.43 -8.18
N ARG A 34 -5.48 -2.88 -8.24
CA ARG A 34 -5.11 -4.29 -8.07
C ARG A 34 -3.75 -4.39 -7.40
N ASP A 35 -3.66 -5.27 -6.42
CA ASP A 35 -2.42 -5.72 -5.81
C ASP A 35 -2.31 -7.22 -6.08
N PHE A 36 -1.16 -7.63 -6.62
CA PHE A 36 -0.87 -9.02 -6.96
C PHE A 36 0.03 -9.70 -5.92
N THR A 37 0.36 -9.01 -4.83
CA THR A 37 1.12 -9.60 -3.73
C THR A 37 0.27 -10.54 -2.87
N VAL A 38 0.94 -11.43 -2.14
CA VAL A 38 0.32 -12.23 -1.07
C VAL A 38 0.60 -11.53 0.25
N TYR A 39 -0.45 -11.11 0.96
CA TYR A 39 -0.30 -10.39 2.22
C TYR A 39 0.44 -11.25 3.27
N GLY A 40 1.61 -10.78 3.72
CA GLY A 40 2.49 -11.48 4.65
C GLY A 40 3.68 -12.19 4.00
N GLU A 41 3.78 -12.24 2.67
CA GLU A 41 4.94 -12.76 1.92
C GLU A 41 5.61 -11.66 1.06
N GLU A 42 5.48 -10.40 1.46
CA GLU A 42 6.05 -9.28 0.71
C GLU A 42 7.58 -9.33 0.73
N ASN A 43 8.19 -9.30 -0.46
CA ASN A 43 9.64 -9.22 -0.58
C ASN A 43 10.13 -7.86 -0.08
N LYS A 44 10.97 -7.88 0.96
CA LYS A 44 11.69 -6.72 1.45
C LYS A 44 13.18 -7.05 1.47
N PHE A 45 13.98 -6.28 0.75
CA PHE A 45 15.43 -6.42 0.78
C PHE A 45 16.01 -5.77 2.04
N GLY A 46 17.03 -6.40 2.63
CA GLY A 46 17.78 -5.94 3.79
C GLY A 46 19.22 -6.38 3.68
#